data_AF-A0A2E6VMK1-F1
#
_entry.id   AF-A0A2E6VMK1-F1
#
_cell.length_a   1.000
_cell.length_b   1.000
_cell.length_c   1.000
_cell.angle_alpha   90.00
_cell.angle_beta   90.00
_cell.angle_gamma   90.00
#
_symmetry.space_group_name_H-M   'P 1'
#
loop_
_entity.id
_entity.type
_entity.pdbx_description
1 polymer ?
#
loop_
_entity_poly.entity_id
_entity_poly.type
_entity_poly.pdbx_seq_one_letter_code
_entity_poly.pdbx_strand_id
1 'polypeptide(L)' 'MALLPIEGDEGGDSWIDRVTLVCHHCEVTWRGVPLEPCWLCGSPGKKPLGMTLVKDEQS' A
#
# COMPACT_ATOMS: atom_id res chain seq x y z
N MET A 1 -29.92 -18.40 5.09
CA MET A 1 -28.89 -17.93 4.13
C MET A 1 -29.25 -16.51 3.77
N ALA A 2 -28.60 -15.53 4.40
CA ALA A 2 -28.76 -14.13 4.06
C ALA A 2 -27.40 -13.66 3.55
N LEU A 3 -27.30 -13.45 2.24
CA LEU A 3 -26.19 -12.73 1.65
C LEU A 3 -26.43 -11.26 1.98
N LEU A 4 -25.69 -10.75 2.96
CA LEU A 4 -25.64 -9.32 3.19
C LEU A 4 -25.14 -8.66 1.88
N PRO A 5 -25.79 -7.58 1.41
CA PRO A 5 -25.24 -6.82 0.30
C PRO A 5 -23.84 -6.39 0.71
N ILE A 6 -22.88 -6.63 -0.17
CA ILE A 6 -21.53 -6.09 -0.05
C ILE A 6 -21.76 -4.60 -0.17
N GLU A 7 -21.86 -3.90 0.97
CA GLU A 7 -21.78 -2.45 0.99
C GLU A 7 -20.46 -2.16 0.29
N GLY A 8 -20.56 -1.63 -0.93
CA GLY A 8 -19.42 -1.10 -1.65
C GLY A 8 -18.92 0.04 -0.80
N ASP A 9 -18.02 -0.30 0.12
CA ASP A 9 -17.31 0.67 0.95
C ASP A 9 -16.76 1.69 -0.01
N GLU A 10 -17.31 2.89 0.17
CA GLU A 10 -17.11 4.04 -0.67
C GLU A 10 -15.64 4.11 -1.01
N GLY A 11 -15.37 4.18 -2.33
CA GLY A 11 -14.09 4.63 -2.84
C GLY A 11 -13.84 6.04 -2.32
N GLY A 12 -13.44 6.15 -1.05
CA GLY A 12 -12.52 7.15 -0.64
C GLY A 12 -11.30 6.85 -1.47
N ASP A 13 -11.21 7.51 -2.63
CA ASP A 13 -9.94 7.91 -3.22
C ASP A 13 -9.22 8.71 -2.15
N SER A 14 -8.72 8.00 -1.15
CA SER A 14 -7.78 8.49 -0.21
C SER A 14 -6.56 8.70 -1.07
N TRP A 15 -6.47 9.90 -1.64
CA TRP A 15 -5.34 10.62 -2.21
C TRP A 15 -3.97 10.38 -1.55
N ILE A 16 -3.92 9.55 -0.50
CA ILE A 16 -2.71 8.95 0.01
C ILE A 16 -2.07 8.13 -1.10
N ASP A 17 -1.04 8.70 -1.69
CA ASP A 17 -0.17 8.06 -2.66
C ASP A 17 0.42 6.79 -2.03
N ARG A 18 -0.18 5.65 -2.36
CA ARG A 18 0.27 4.34 -1.86
C ARG A 18 1.53 3.96 -2.60
N VAL A 19 2.63 3.88 -1.85
CA VAL A 19 3.95 3.54 -2.37
C VAL A 19 4.30 2.09 -2.07
N THR A 20 5.23 1.54 -2.84
CA THR A 20 5.86 0.27 -2.51
C THR A 20 6.83 0.47 -1.35
N LEU A 21 6.67 -0.35 -0.31
CA LEU A 21 7.53 -0.41 0.86
C LEU A 21 8.18 -1.79 0.97
N VAL A 22 9.40 -1.81 1.50
CA VAL A 22 10.18 -3.01 1.77
C VAL A 22 10.66 -3.01 3.21
N CYS A 23 10.55 -4.15 3.88
CA CYS A 23 11.12 -4.37 5.21
C CYS A 23 12.45 -5.11 5.05
N HIS A 24 13.55 -4.53 5.52
CA HIS A 24 14.86 -5.19 5.48
C HIS A 24 15.03 -6.30 6.52
N HIS A 25 14.15 -6.39 7.52
CA HIS A 25 14.23 -7.42 8.56
C HIS A 25 13.56 -8.74 8.14
N CYS A 26 12.39 -8.62 7.50
CA CYS A 26 11.63 -9.77 7.03
C CYS A 26 11.75 -10.01 5.52
N GLU A 27 12.40 -9.11 4.80
CA GLU A 27 12.54 -9.12 3.34
C GLU A 27 11.19 -9.13 2.59
N VAL A 28 10.12 -8.66 3.25
CA VAL A 28 8.78 -8.56 2.68
C VAL A 28 8.59 -7.22 1.97
N THR A 29 7.80 -7.24 0.90
CA THR A 29 7.41 -6.06 0.11
C THR A 29 5.89 -5.92 0.13
N TRP A 30 5.38 -4.70 0.32
CA TRP A 30 3.94 -4.42 0.32
C TRP A 30 3.63 -3.02 -0.22
N ARG A 31 2.35 -2.77 -0.53
CA ARG A 31 1.87 -1.46 -0.98
C ARG A 31 1.12 -0.77 0.16
N GLY A 32 1.70 0.28 0.70
CA GLY A 32 1.20 0.95 1.90
C GLY A 32 1.40 2.46 1.86
N VAL A 33 1.09 3.11 2.96
CA VAL A 33 1.33 4.56 3.11
C VAL A 33 2.80 4.82 3.43
N PRO A 34 3.41 5.94 2.99
CA PRO A 34 4.78 6.25 3.38
C PRO A 34 4.95 6.20 4.90
N LEU A 35 6.02 5.54 5.38
CA LEU A 35 6.31 5.31 6.80
C LEU A 35 5.42 4.28 7.52
N GLU A 36 4.57 3.55 6.81
CA GLU A 36 3.82 2.43 7.39
C GLU A 36 4.77 1.35 7.94
N PRO A 37 4.53 0.84 9.16
CA PRO A 37 5.32 -0.25 9.72
C PRO A 37 5.05 -1.55 8.97
N CYS A 38 6.04 -2.44 8.96
CA CYS A 38 5.90 -3.78 8.43
C CYS A 38 4.79 -4.54 9.16
N TRP A 39 3.79 -5.02 8.42
CA TRP A 39 2.67 -5.79 8.97
C TRP A 39 3.10 -7.11 9.64
N LEU A 40 4.29 -7.61 9.32
CA LEU A 40 4.81 -8.86 9.88
C LEU A 40 5.61 -8.67 11.18
N CYS A 41 6.46 -7.64 11.28
CA CYS A 41 7.38 -7.47 12.42
C CYS A 41 7.36 -6.07 13.06
N GLY A 42 6.58 -5.14 12.56
CA GLY A 42 6.50 -3.76 13.03
C GLY A 42 7.71 -2.88 12.69
N SER A 43 8.76 -3.42 12.05
CA SER A 43 9.91 -2.62 11.62
C SER A 43 9.53 -1.58 10.56
N PRO A 44 10.19 -0.41 10.51
CA PRO A 44 9.84 0.64 9.56
C PRO A 44 10.02 0.17 8.11
N GLY A 45 8.96 0.33 7.30
CA GLY A 45 9.00 0.11 5.86
C GLY A 45 9.81 1.22 5.17
N LYS A 46 10.72 0.83 4.28
CA LYS A 46 11.49 1.79 3.46
C LYS A 46 11.06 1.70 2.01
N LYS A 47 10.98 2.85 1.34
CA LYS A 47 10.83 2.88 -0.10
C LYS A 47 12.11 2.33 -0.74
N PRO A 48 12.05 1.35 -1.65
CA PRO A 48 13.23 0.84 -2.33
C PRO A 48 13.86 1.95 -3.20
N LEU A 49 15.19 2.08 -3.10
CA LEU A 49 15.95 3.00 -3.93
C LEU A 49 15.88 2.54 -5.40
N GLY A 50 15.47 3.44 -6.30
CA GLY A 50 15.39 3.15 -7.74
C GLY A 50 13.99 2.94 -8.31
N MET A 51 12.91 3.05 -7.51
CA MET A 51 11.54 3.07 -8.05
C MET A 51 11.12 4.49 -8.42
N THR A 52 11.07 4.75 -9.73
CA THR A 52 10.38 5.92 -10.30
C THR A 52 8.88 5.65 -10.27
N LEU A 53 8.11 6.51 -9.61
CA LEU A 53 6.65 6.51 -9.73
C LEU A 53 6.31 7.03 -11.13
N VAL A 54 5.91 6.14 -12.03
CA VAL A 54 5.29 6.51 -13.29
C VAL A 54 3.79 6.63 -13.02
N LYS A 55 3.27 7.84 -13.17
CA LYS A 55 1.83 8.06 -13.24
C LYS A 55 1.37 7.57 -14.60
N ASP A 56 0.49 6.57 -14.65
CA ASP A 56 -0.19 6.21 -15.89
C ASP A 56 -1.00 7.45 -16.33
N GLU A 57 -0.51 8.13 -17.37
CA GLU A 57 -1.28 9.14 -18.08
C GLU A 57 -2.33 8.39 -18.88
N GLN A 58 -3.54 8.30 -18.31
CA GLN A 58 -4.73 7.81 -19.00
C GLN A 58 -5.03 8.77 -20.16
N SER A 59 -4.53 8.45 -21.36
CA SER A 59 -4.91 9.10 -22.62
C SER A 59 -6.35 8.78 -23.02
#